data_AF-A0A9X8YM00-F1
#
_entry.id   AF-A0A9X8YM00-F1
#
_cell.length_a   1.000
_cell.length_b   1.000
_cell.length_c   1.000
_cell.angle_alpha   90.00
_cell.angle_beta   90.00
_cell.angle_gamma   90.00
#
_symmetry.space_group_name_H-M   'P 1'
#
loop_
_entity.id
_entity.type
_entity.pdbx_description
1 polymer ?
#
loop_
_entity_poly.entity_id
_entity_poly.type
_entity_poly.pdbx_seq_one_letter_code
_entity_poly.pdbx_strand_id
1 'polypeptide(L)' 'AGAVYQLRSSEASIFDIALDFGFGSQSHFTYMFRKRFNITPYDFRQDLSVDLHIDPPLHVIHQKSA' A
#
# COMPACT_ATOMS: atom_id res chain seq x y z
N ALA A 1 3.95 0.30 -5.13
CA ALA A 1 4.29 1.39 -4.19
C ALA A 1 3.31 2.57 -4.22
N GLY A 2 2.49 2.77 -5.26
CA GLY A 2 1.64 3.97 -5.37
C GLY A 2 0.56 4.14 -4.29
N ALA A 3 -0.13 3.07 -3.87
CA ALA A 3 -1.22 3.19 -2.89
C ALA A 3 -0.73 3.62 -1.51
N VAL A 4 0.44 3.14 -1.09
CA VAL A 4 1.10 3.54 0.17
C VAL A 4 1.44 5.02 0.15
N TYR A 5 1.99 5.51 -0.96
CA TYR A 5 2.28 6.93 -1.14
C TYR A 5 0.99 7.77 -1.06
N GLN A 6 -0.05 7.40 -1.82
CA GLN A 6 -1.34 8.13 -1.81
C GLN A 6 -2.00 8.17 -0.43
N LEU A 7 -1.85 7.14 0.39
CA LEU A 7 -2.35 7.14 1.77
C LEU A 7 -1.65 8.18 2.66
N ARG A 8 -0.38 8.50 2.38
CA ARG A 8 0.45 9.46 3.14
C ARG A 8 0.40 10.89 2.59
N SER A 9 0.32 11.03 1.26
CA SER A 9 0.49 12.30 0.57
C SER A 9 -0.82 12.97 0.17
N SER A 10 -1.96 12.30 0.35
CA SER A 10 -3.26 12.81 -0.07
C SER A 10 -4.34 12.65 0.99
N GLU A 11 -5.27 13.60 0.97
CA GLU A 11 -6.52 13.59 1.74
C GLU A 11 -7.63 12.77 1.06
N ALA A 12 -7.35 12.14 -0.10
CA ALA A 12 -8.32 11.33 -0.82
C ALA A 12 -8.89 10.23 0.08
N SER A 13 -10.17 9.88 -0.06
CA SER A 13 -10.75 8.85 0.79
C SER A 13 -10.09 7.49 0.50
N ILE A 14 -10.10 6.58 1.47
CA ILE A 14 -9.57 5.21 1.26
C ILE A 14 -10.35 4.52 0.13
N PHE A 15 -11.63 4.87 -0.05
CA PHE A 15 -12.44 4.36 -1.15
C PHE A 15 -11.95 4.86 -2.52
N ASP A 16 -11.68 6.16 -2.67
CA ASP A 16 -11.19 6.72 -3.93
C ASP A 16 -9.81 6.13 -4.28
N ILE A 17 -8.92 6.03 -3.30
CA ILE A 17 -7.63 5.35 -3.48
C ILE A 17 -7.84 3.88 -3.87
N ALA A 18 -8.81 3.18 -3.28
CA ALA A 18 -9.10 1.81 -3.69
C ALA A 18 -9.50 1.74 -5.19
N LEU A 19 -10.36 2.65 -5.64
CA LEU A 19 -10.79 2.73 -7.03
C LEU A 19 -9.64 3.06 -8.00
N ASP A 20 -8.81 4.06 -7.66
CA ASP A 20 -7.66 4.48 -8.48
C ASP A 20 -6.65 3.34 -8.71
N PHE A 21 -6.55 2.42 -7.75
CA PHE A 21 -5.68 1.23 -7.84
C PHE A 21 -6.41 -0.03 -8.32
N GLY A 22 -7.64 0.10 -8.84
CA GLY A 22 -8.37 -0.96 -9.52
C GLY A 22 -9.13 -1.92 -8.60
N PHE A 23 -9.31 -1.59 -7.33
CA PHE A 23 -10.15 -2.38 -6.43
C PHE A 23 -11.63 -2.03 -6.62
N GLY A 24 -12.48 -3.04 -6.76
CA GLY A 24 -13.94 -2.85 -6.85
C GLY A 24 -14.61 -2.46 -5.53
N SER A 25 -13.88 -2.44 -4.41
CA SER A 25 -14.40 -1.96 -3.12
C SER A 25 -13.28 -1.62 -2.12
N GLN A 26 -13.58 -0.69 -1.21
CA GLN A 26 -12.70 -0.33 -0.09
C GLN A 26 -12.42 -1.51 0.84
N SER A 27 -13.41 -2.37 1.08
CA SER A 27 -13.25 -3.56 1.96
C SER A 27 -12.24 -4.54 1.39
N HIS A 28 -12.30 -4.80 0.07
CA HIS A 28 -11.34 -5.67 -0.60
C HIS A 28 -9.93 -5.08 -0.59
N PHE A 29 -9.80 -3.77 -0.85
CA PHE A 29 -8.53 -3.05 -0.72
C PHE A 29 -7.95 -3.18 0.70
N THR A 30 -8.76 -2.90 1.72
CA THR A 30 -8.35 -2.98 3.14
C THR A 30 -7.90 -4.39 3.51
N TYR A 31 -8.64 -5.42 3.07
CA TYR A 31 -8.26 -6.82 3.29
C TYR A 31 -6.90 -7.14 2.66
N MET A 32 -6.70 -6.77 1.40
CA MET A 32 -5.45 -7.05 0.68
C MET A 32 -4.27 -6.27 1.23
N PHE A 33 -4.48 -5.00 1.60
CA PHE A 33 -3.48 -4.14 2.22
C PHE A 33 -3.02 -4.72 3.55
N ARG A 34 -3.97 -5.11 4.42
CA ARG A 34 -3.65 -5.75 5.70
C ARG A 34 -3.00 -7.12 5.52
N LYS A 35 -3.39 -7.90 4.53
CA LYS A 35 -2.73 -9.18 4.22
C LYS A 35 -1.28 -8.99 3.80
N ARG A 36 -0.95 -7.88 3.12
CA ARG A 36 0.40 -7.59 2.62
C ARG A 36 1.31 -6.92 3.65
N PHE A 37 0.76 -5.99 4.42
CA PHE A 37 1.52 -5.09 5.30
C PHE A 37 1.21 -5.26 6.79
N ASN A 38 0.28 -6.15 7.13
CA ASN A 38 -0.12 -6.47 8.49
C ASN A 38 -0.71 -5.28 9.29
N ILE A 39 -1.19 -4.24 8.59
CA ILE A 39 -1.83 -3.03 9.12
C ILE A 39 -2.99 -2.61 8.21
N THR A 40 -4.01 -1.91 8.71
CA THR A 40 -5.07 -1.37 7.85
C THR A 40 -4.60 -0.07 7.15
N PRO A 41 -5.14 0.30 5.98
CA PRO A 41 -4.81 1.56 5.33
C PRO A 41 -5.22 2.78 6.16
N TYR A 42 -6.26 2.65 6.99
CA TYR A 42 -6.69 3.71 7.91
C TYR A 42 -5.66 3.93 9.02
N ASP A 43 -5.26 2.87 9.73
CA ASP A 43 -4.26 2.96 10.81
C ASP A 43 -2.93 3.45 10.25
N PHE A 44 -2.52 2.95 9.08
CA PHE A 44 -1.34 3.42 8.40
C PHE A 44 -1.39 4.93 8.10
N ARG A 45 -2.54 5.47 7.67
CA ARG A 45 -2.69 6.91 7.44
C ARG A 45 -2.59 7.71 8.74
N GLN A 46 -3.20 7.25 9.82
CA GLN A 46 -3.22 7.97 11.10
C GLN A 46 -1.86 7.97 11.80
N ASP A 47 -1.11 6.88 11.72
CA ASP A 47 0.17 6.75 12.41
C ASP A 47 1.34 7.07 11.47
N LEU A 48 1.91 8.27 11.60
CA LEU A 48 3.08 8.74 10.82
C LEU A 48 4.40 8.01 11.15
N SER A 49 4.46 7.26 12.24
CA SER A 49 5.67 6.53 12.64
C SER A 49 5.83 5.17 11.96
N VAL A 50 4.75 4.67 11.34
CA VAL A 50 4.77 3.37 10.65
C VAL A 50 5.52 3.46 9.33
N ASP A 51 6.57 2.67 9.19
CA ASP A 51 7.23 2.39 7.92
C ASP A 51 6.86 0.99 7.42
N LEU A 52 6.56 0.86 6.12
CA LEU A 52 6.16 -0.40 5.52
C LEU A 52 7.34 -1.07 4.83
N HIS A 53 7.59 -2.34 5.16
CA HIS A 53 8.57 -3.13 4.43
C HIS A 53 8.02 -3.51 3.03
N ILE A 54 8.44 -2.76 2.02
CA ILE A 54 8.11 -3.03 0.62
C ILE A 54 9.21 -3.93 0.05
N ASP A 55 8.97 -5.24 0.07
CA ASP A 55 9.90 -6.17 -0.59
C ASP A 55 10.03 -5.79 -2.07
N PRO A 56 11.25 -5.58 -2.57
CA PRO A 56 11.46 -5.26 -3.98
C PRO A 56 10.94 -6.41 -4.86
N PRO A 57 10.50 -6.11 -6.10
CA PRO A 57 10.07 -7.15 -7.02
C PRO A 57 11.16 -8.20 -7.20
N LEU A 58 10.79 -9.48 -7.19
CA LEU A 58 11.70 -10.64 -7.24
C LEU A 58 12.75 -10.55 -8.37
N HIS A 59 12.44 -9.87 -9.49
CA HIS A 59 13.34 -9.71 -10.63
C HIS A 59 14.52 -8.76 -10.39
N VAL A 60 14.50 -7.94 -9.34
CA VAL A 60 15.60 -7.01 -9.01
C VAL A 60 16.75 -7.72 -8.30
N ILE A 61 16.48 -8.83 -7.61
CA ILE A 61 17.46 -9.54 -6.78
C ILE A 61 18.54 -10.22 -7.65
N HIS A 62 18.24 -10.55 -8.91
CA HIS A 62 19.16 -11.27 -9.81
C HIS A 62 19.92 -10.40 -10.82
N GLN A 63 19.82 -9.06 -10.78
CA GLN A 63 20.48 -8.19 -11.76
C GLN A 63 21.83 -7.62 -11.31
N LYS A 64 22.34 -7.99 -10.14
CA LYS A 64 23.63 -7.48 -9.59
C LYS A 64 24.70 -8.56 -9.46
N SER A 65 24.82 -9.38 -10.50
CA SER A 65 25.89 -10.37 -10.65
C SER A 65 26.36 -10.39 -12.11
N ALA A 66 27.01 -9.31 -12.54
CA ALA A 66 27.87 -9.24 -13.71
C ALA A 66 28.82 -8.05 -13.54
#